data_AF-A0A9E0ZTF0-F1
#
_entry.id   AF-A0A9E0ZTF0-F1
#
_cell.length_a   1.000
_cell.length_b   1.000
_cell.length_c   1.000
_cell.angle_alpha   90.00
_cell.angle_beta   90.00
_cell.angle_gamma   90.00
#
_symmetry.space_group_name_H-M   'P 1'
#
loop_
_entity.id
_entity.type
_entity.pdbx_description
1 polymer ?
#
loop_
_entity_poly.entity_id
_entity_poly.type
_entity_poly.pdbx_seq_one_letter_code
_entity_poly.pdbx_strand_id
1 'polypeptide(L)'
;MSAEVAAVKALATVASDKRGRIAIATILCSIIMLFFLPLIMYMGVMSNLGEMEIDTAQTQRMIMQNMSAEEKAKLQHIEDVMTGISKECTKRKLKSIVGKKAQAVYACAFYDVEKSDNDFISKLVDCFEQAKDDNELLNMLNSAFGTNISAEDFSHLMSVISNTVIDIDLSNTDKNNLDLVKWAQMAYDNKWGYVWGSHGNVLTANELKRLEKTFGSHVTDKEEYIKSHWLGRRTSDCVGLIKGYGWYDETSGIIKYGTNEMKDVTADGMFNAAVEKGPISTMPDIPGIAVWHQGHIGVYIGNGYVIHAANTYDGVIKTPITSSGWTHWLKVPYINYIEETEADSN
;
A
#
# COMPACT_ATOMS: atom_id res chain seq x y z
N MET A 1 14.19 24.46 42.57
CA MET A 1 13.41 23.62 41.63
C MET A 1 14.19 23.59 40.33
N SER A 2 14.77 22.44 39.96
CA SER A 2 15.71 22.38 38.84
C SER A 2 15.01 22.64 37.50
N ALA A 3 15.76 23.21 36.56
CA ALA A 3 15.32 23.49 35.18
C ALA A 3 14.81 22.23 34.45
N GLU A 4 15.19 21.03 34.90
CA GLU A 4 14.70 19.74 34.42
C GLU A 4 13.21 19.52 34.73
N VAL A 5 12.72 19.92 35.91
CA VAL A 5 11.31 19.76 36.27
C VAL A 5 10.40 20.73 35.50
N ALA A 6 10.95 21.88 35.09
CA ALA A 6 10.25 22.86 34.25
C ALA A 6 10.24 22.44 32.77
N ALA A 7 11.33 21.86 32.26
CA ALA A 7 11.42 21.32 30.90
C ALA A 7 10.52 20.07 30.72
N VAL A 8 10.48 19.18 31.70
CA VAL A 8 9.59 17.99 31.70
C VAL A 8 8.11 18.39 31.77
N LYS A 9 7.76 19.43 32.54
CA LYS A 9 6.40 19.98 32.51
C LYS A 9 6.07 20.70 31.20
N ALA A 10 7.00 21.44 30.61
CA ALA A 10 6.77 22.10 29.32
C ALA A 10 6.58 21.09 28.17
N LEU A 11 7.35 19.99 28.16
CA LEU A 11 7.20 18.88 27.20
C LEU A 11 5.89 18.10 27.41
N ALA A 12 5.48 17.86 28.66
CA ALA A 12 4.19 17.23 28.97
C ALA A 12 2.97 18.12 28.62
N THR A 13 3.15 19.45 28.56
CA THR A 13 2.06 20.38 28.26
C THR A 13 1.84 20.54 26.76
N VAL A 14 2.90 20.51 25.93
CA VAL A 14 2.77 20.63 24.46
C VAL A 14 2.22 19.33 23.85
N ALA A 15 2.50 18.16 24.44
CA ALA A 15 1.89 16.89 24.06
C ALA A 15 0.38 16.79 24.42
N SER A 16 -0.10 17.65 25.33
CA SER A 16 -1.48 17.64 25.81
C SER A 16 -2.41 18.63 25.11
N ASP A 17 -1.88 19.56 24.30
CA ASP A 17 -2.70 20.54 23.59
C ASP A 17 -3.07 20.07 22.17
N LYS A 18 -4.38 19.98 21.89
CA LYS A 18 -4.95 19.57 20.60
C LYS A 18 -4.41 20.43 19.45
N ARG A 19 -4.06 21.70 19.71
CA ARG A 19 -3.48 22.61 18.72
C ARG A 19 -1.97 22.40 18.49
N GLY A 20 -1.22 22.01 19.53
CA GLY A 20 0.20 21.68 19.43
C GLY A 20 0.43 20.39 18.64
N ARG A 21 -0.40 19.36 18.88
CA ARG A 21 -0.39 18.11 18.10
C ARG A 21 -0.79 18.35 16.65
N ILE A 22 -1.78 19.21 16.37
CA ILE A 22 -2.13 19.58 15.00
C ILE A 22 -1.00 20.37 14.32
N ALA A 23 -0.32 21.29 15.00
CA ALA A 23 0.78 22.04 14.41
C ALA A 23 2.01 21.17 14.12
N ILE A 24 2.39 20.30 15.06
CA ILE A 24 3.50 19.35 14.89
C ILE A 24 3.12 18.27 13.86
N ALA A 25 1.90 17.74 13.88
CA ALA A 25 1.41 16.82 12.85
C ALA A 25 1.21 17.49 11.50
N THR A 26 0.92 18.80 11.41
CA THR A 26 0.82 19.51 10.12
C THR A 26 2.21 19.78 9.57
N ILE A 27 3.19 20.15 10.41
CA ILE A 27 4.58 20.36 9.99
C ILE A 27 5.23 19.02 9.63
N LEU A 28 5.05 17.98 10.45
CA LEU A 28 5.49 16.62 10.16
C LEU A 28 4.73 16.05 8.96
N CYS A 29 3.41 16.16 8.83
CA CYS A 29 2.71 15.72 7.62
C CYS A 29 3.09 16.54 6.38
N SER A 30 3.51 17.80 6.51
CA SER A 30 4.01 18.60 5.37
C SER A 30 5.41 18.16 4.97
N ILE A 31 6.28 17.84 5.92
CA ILE A 31 7.65 17.35 5.71
C ILE A 31 7.64 15.89 5.26
N ILE A 32 6.83 15.04 5.89
CA ILE A 32 6.51 13.66 5.52
C ILE A 32 5.83 13.65 4.15
N MET A 33 4.85 14.51 3.84
CA MET A 33 4.34 14.59 2.46
C MET A 33 5.38 15.13 1.48
N LEU A 34 6.36 15.94 1.88
CA LEU A 34 7.49 16.38 1.05
C LEU A 34 8.52 15.27 0.78
N PHE A 35 8.68 14.32 1.71
CA PHE A 35 9.60 13.17 1.62
C PHE A 35 8.97 11.90 1.08
N PHE A 36 7.69 11.70 1.38
CA PHE A 36 6.83 10.81 0.66
C PHE A 36 6.45 11.42 -0.68
N LEU A 37 6.72 12.69 -1.00
CA LEU A 37 6.50 13.23 -2.34
C LEU A 37 7.37 12.52 -3.39
N PRO A 38 8.65 12.16 -3.18
CA PRO A 38 9.33 11.23 -4.06
C PRO A 38 8.66 9.84 -4.11
N LEU A 39 8.10 9.35 -3.00
CA LEU A 39 7.35 8.07 -2.96
C LEU A 39 5.96 8.16 -3.65
N ILE A 40 5.32 9.33 -3.63
CA ILE A 40 4.05 9.71 -4.26
C ILE A 40 4.29 10.11 -5.73
N MET A 41 5.48 10.63 -6.06
CA MET A 41 5.97 10.91 -7.41
C MET A 41 6.34 9.60 -8.10
N TYR A 42 6.83 8.62 -7.32
CA TYR A 42 6.90 7.24 -7.74
C TYR A 42 5.49 6.66 -7.92
N MET A 43 4.56 6.90 -6.98
CA MET A 43 3.20 6.33 -7.03
C MET A 43 2.12 7.16 -7.77
N GLY A 44 2.38 8.27 -8.47
CA GLY A 44 1.28 9.23 -8.65
C GLY A 44 1.41 10.42 -9.60
N VAL A 45 2.23 10.42 -10.65
CA VAL A 45 1.99 11.32 -11.79
C VAL A 45 2.22 10.58 -13.09
N MET A 46 1.13 10.09 -13.70
CA MET A 46 0.87 10.12 -15.16
C MET A 46 -0.45 9.37 -15.43
N SER A 47 -1.58 10.01 -15.12
CA SER A 47 -2.86 9.58 -15.69
C SER A 47 -3.73 10.70 -16.26
N ASN A 48 -3.31 11.98 -16.24
CA ASN A 48 -3.84 13.02 -17.16
C ASN A 48 -3.22 14.43 -16.98
N LEU A 49 -1.97 14.63 -17.41
CA LEU A 49 -1.51 15.93 -17.89
C LEU A 49 -0.96 15.71 -19.28
N GLY A 50 -1.66 16.24 -20.29
CA GLY A 50 -1.13 16.29 -21.65
C GLY A 50 0.20 17.03 -21.65
N GLU A 51 1.20 16.44 -22.32
CA GLU A 51 2.44 17.06 -22.81
C GLU A 51 3.01 18.22 -21.98
N MET A 52 3.25 17.97 -20.69
CA MET A 52 4.17 18.78 -19.90
C MET A 52 5.06 17.84 -19.11
N GLU A 53 6.27 17.59 -19.63
CA GLU A 53 7.39 17.09 -18.84
C GLU A 53 7.69 18.13 -17.75
N ILE A 54 7.07 17.99 -16.59
CA ILE A 54 7.49 18.73 -15.40
C ILE A 54 8.81 18.07 -14.97
N ASP A 55 9.93 18.75 -15.24
CA ASP A 55 11.23 18.36 -14.72
C ASP A 55 11.18 18.46 -13.18
N THR A 56 10.87 17.33 -12.55
CA THR A 56 10.76 17.17 -11.10
C THR A 56 12.08 17.42 -10.40
N ALA A 57 13.22 17.15 -11.05
CA ALA A 57 14.52 17.53 -10.53
C ALA A 57 14.66 19.06 -10.50
N GLN A 58 14.12 19.78 -11.48
CA GLN A 58 14.07 21.23 -11.49
C GLN A 58 13.14 21.78 -10.39
N THR A 59 11.98 21.17 -10.15
CA THR A 59 11.03 21.61 -9.11
C THR A 59 11.57 21.34 -7.70
N GLN A 60 12.20 20.19 -7.47
CA GLN A 60 12.93 19.90 -6.22
C GLN A 60 14.11 20.85 -6.04
N ARG A 61 14.87 21.16 -7.10
CA ARG A 61 15.92 22.18 -7.05
C ARG A 61 15.37 23.54 -6.71
N MET A 62 14.22 23.96 -7.24
CA MET A 62 13.59 25.24 -6.91
C MET A 62 13.11 25.31 -5.46
N ILE A 63 12.46 24.25 -4.95
CA ILE A 63 12.03 24.16 -3.55
C ILE A 63 13.25 24.19 -2.64
N MET A 64 14.24 23.34 -2.91
CA MET A 64 15.47 23.28 -2.13
C MET A 64 16.26 24.58 -2.24
N GLN A 65 16.29 25.27 -3.38
CA GLN A 65 16.92 26.59 -3.50
C GLN A 65 16.25 27.66 -2.63
N ASN A 66 14.94 27.56 -2.40
CA ASN A 66 14.18 28.49 -1.57
C ASN A 66 14.18 28.12 -0.07
N MET A 67 14.79 27.00 0.31
CA MET A 67 14.94 26.60 1.72
C MET A 67 16.19 27.21 2.35
N SER A 68 16.07 27.57 3.62
CA SER A 68 17.21 27.95 4.45
C SER A 68 18.20 26.79 4.60
N ALA A 69 19.45 27.12 4.93
CA ALA A 69 20.48 26.10 5.18
C ALA A 69 20.10 25.18 6.35
N GLU A 70 19.40 25.71 7.35
CA GLU A 70 18.93 24.94 8.51
C GLU A 70 17.86 23.91 8.12
N GLU A 71 16.90 24.31 7.28
CA GLU A 71 15.86 23.39 6.82
C GLU A 71 16.43 22.28 5.93
N LYS A 72 17.41 22.59 5.07
CA LYS A 72 18.14 21.57 4.29
C LYS A 72 18.87 20.57 5.17
N ALA A 73 19.55 21.06 6.20
CA ALA A 73 20.28 20.18 7.12
C ALA A 73 19.33 19.25 7.88
N LYS A 74 18.18 19.77 8.32
CA LYS A 74 17.12 18.94 8.95
C LYS A 74 16.57 17.89 7.97
N LEU A 75 16.38 18.28 6.71
CA LEU A 75 15.90 17.40 5.64
C LEU A 75 16.90 16.26 5.41
N GLN A 76 18.17 16.60 5.15
CA GLN A 76 19.22 15.60 4.97
C GLN A 76 19.32 14.63 6.15
N HIS A 77 19.25 15.16 7.38
CA HIS A 77 19.29 14.32 8.58
C HIS A 77 18.15 13.31 8.65
N ILE A 78 16.93 13.73 8.32
CA ILE A 78 15.76 12.83 8.25
C ILE A 78 16.01 11.72 7.22
N GLU A 79 16.52 12.07 6.04
CA GLU A 79 16.81 11.12 4.96
C GLU A 79 17.89 10.12 5.37
N ASP A 80 18.95 10.58 6.04
CA ASP A 80 20.05 9.75 6.51
C ASP A 80 19.56 8.72 7.53
N VAL A 81 18.73 9.13 8.50
CA VAL A 81 18.13 8.22 9.50
C VAL A 81 17.18 7.22 8.83
N MET A 82 16.29 7.67 7.94
CA MET A 82 15.37 6.77 7.21
C MET A 82 16.14 5.76 6.36
N THR A 83 17.20 6.19 5.69
CA THR A 83 18.08 5.32 4.90
C THR A 83 18.82 4.33 5.80
N GLY A 84 19.29 4.78 6.97
CA GLY A 84 19.91 3.93 7.98
C GLY A 84 18.97 2.84 8.48
N ILE A 85 17.71 3.17 8.79
CA ILE A 85 16.66 2.21 9.15
C ILE A 85 16.47 1.17 8.04
N SER A 86 16.33 1.60 6.79
CA SER A 86 16.15 0.71 5.64
C SER A 86 17.33 -0.25 5.46
N LYS A 87 18.57 0.27 5.59
CA LYS A 87 19.79 -0.53 5.50
C LYS A 87 19.87 -1.57 6.62
N GLU A 88 19.54 -1.20 7.86
CA GLU A 88 19.58 -2.13 8.98
C GLU A 88 18.51 -3.22 8.86
N CYS A 89 17.27 -2.88 8.46
CA CYS A 89 16.24 -3.89 8.14
C CYS A 89 16.70 -4.85 7.03
N THR A 90 17.30 -4.31 5.96
CA THR A 90 17.80 -5.11 4.83
C THR A 90 18.93 -6.05 5.25
N LYS A 91 19.88 -5.56 6.04
CA LYS A 91 20.99 -6.34 6.60
C LYS A 91 20.50 -7.54 7.42
N ARG A 92 19.38 -7.35 8.14
CA ARG A 92 18.70 -8.38 8.94
C ARG A 92 17.70 -9.23 8.15
N LYS A 93 17.56 -9.00 6.83
CA LYS A 93 16.64 -9.71 5.93
C LYS A 93 15.18 -9.63 6.37
N LEU A 94 14.80 -8.51 6.99
CA LEU A 94 13.42 -8.24 7.35
C LEU A 94 12.61 -7.88 6.10
N LYS A 95 11.30 -8.15 6.14
CA LYS A 95 10.38 -7.78 5.05
C LYS A 95 10.40 -6.27 4.80
N SER A 96 10.17 -5.85 3.56
CA SER A 96 10.19 -4.44 3.16
C SER A 96 9.20 -3.60 3.97
N ILE A 97 8.01 -4.16 4.28
CA ILE A 97 7.01 -3.50 5.13
C ILE A 97 7.55 -3.09 6.51
N VAL A 98 8.47 -3.87 7.08
CA VAL A 98 9.05 -3.61 8.40
C VAL A 98 9.86 -2.33 8.36
N GLY A 99 10.70 -2.17 7.33
CA GLY A 99 11.43 -0.92 7.09
C GLY A 99 10.50 0.27 6.93
N LYS A 100 9.39 0.13 6.20
CA LYS A 100 8.40 1.20 6.03
C LYS A 100 7.68 1.56 7.33
N LYS A 101 7.26 0.55 8.11
CA LYS A 101 6.67 0.75 9.45
C LYS A 101 7.64 1.46 10.38
N ALA A 102 8.90 1.02 10.43
CA ALA A 102 9.94 1.64 11.26
C ALA A 102 10.23 3.09 10.86
N GLN A 103 10.33 3.39 9.57
CA GLN A 103 10.51 4.75 9.06
C GLN A 103 9.34 5.67 9.43
N ALA A 104 8.11 5.19 9.34
CA ALA A 104 6.93 5.97 9.71
C ALA A 104 6.84 6.22 11.22
N VAL A 105 7.13 5.20 12.03
CA VAL A 105 7.20 5.32 13.49
C VAL A 105 8.29 6.30 13.90
N TYR A 106 9.46 6.25 13.25
CA TYR A 106 10.50 7.25 13.40
C TYR A 106 9.99 8.66 13.12
N ALA A 107 9.39 8.88 11.95
CA ALA A 107 8.93 10.19 11.53
C ALA A 107 7.80 10.74 12.44
N CYS A 108 6.90 9.88 12.91
CA CYS A 108 5.75 10.32 13.70
C CYS A 108 6.05 10.46 15.20
N ALA A 109 6.98 9.68 15.75
CA ALA A 109 7.13 9.58 17.21
C ALA A 109 8.58 9.74 17.72
N PHE A 110 9.61 9.53 16.88
CA PHE A 110 10.99 9.44 17.37
C PHE A 110 11.98 10.43 16.73
N TYR A 111 11.52 11.39 15.92
CA TYR A 111 12.39 12.41 15.30
C TYR A 111 13.27 13.17 16.30
N ASP A 112 12.78 13.45 17.51
CA ASP A 112 13.59 14.12 18.54
C ASP A 112 14.32 13.13 19.47
N VAL A 113 13.81 11.91 19.59
CA VAL A 113 14.37 10.87 20.47
C VAL A 113 15.70 10.35 19.93
N GLU A 114 15.75 10.08 18.63
CA GLU A 114 16.94 9.60 17.90
C GLU A 114 18.19 10.46 18.15
N LYS A 115 18.04 11.79 18.29
CA LYS A 115 19.15 12.75 18.44
C LYS A 115 19.94 12.54 19.71
N SER A 116 19.33 11.85 20.68
CA SER A 116 19.90 11.57 21.99
C SER A 116 20.32 10.12 22.19
N ASP A 117 20.11 9.26 21.19
CA ASP A 117 20.42 7.83 21.27
C ASP A 117 21.27 7.37 20.07
N ASN A 118 22.57 7.19 20.31
CA ASN A 118 23.53 6.77 19.28
C ASN A 118 23.23 5.39 18.68
N ASP A 119 22.47 4.55 19.39
CA ASP A 119 22.08 3.20 18.96
C ASP A 119 20.62 3.14 18.51
N PHE A 120 19.98 4.30 18.28
CA PHE A 120 18.56 4.43 17.97
C PHE A 120 18.10 3.46 16.87
N ILE A 121 18.80 3.44 15.73
CA ILE A 121 18.42 2.62 14.57
C ILE A 121 18.43 1.13 14.92
N SER A 122 19.46 0.65 15.60
CA SER A 122 19.55 -0.76 15.98
C SER A 122 18.43 -1.14 16.93
N LYS A 123 18.20 -0.35 17.99
CA LYS A 123 17.15 -0.59 18.99
C LYS A 123 15.75 -0.55 18.37
N LEU A 124 15.52 0.39 17.46
CA LEU A 124 14.25 0.51 16.74
C LEU A 124 13.99 -0.78 15.95
N VAL A 125 14.97 -1.22 15.16
CA VAL A 125 14.85 -2.43 14.35
C VAL A 125 14.78 -3.69 15.21
N ASP A 126 15.46 -3.73 16.36
CA ASP A 126 15.36 -4.82 17.35
C ASP A 126 13.91 -5.00 17.83
N CYS A 127 13.21 -3.90 18.12
CA CYS A 127 11.80 -3.95 18.53
C CYS A 127 10.91 -4.56 17.43
N PHE A 128 11.13 -4.14 16.18
CA PHE A 128 10.38 -4.63 15.03
C PHE A 128 10.66 -6.09 14.67
N GLU A 129 11.90 -6.55 14.88
CA GLU A 129 12.29 -7.94 14.60
C GLU A 129 11.75 -8.92 15.66
N GLN A 130 11.69 -8.51 16.92
CA GLN A 130 11.33 -9.40 18.04
C GLN A 130 9.83 -9.43 18.33
N ALA A 131 9.10 -8.35 18.04
CA ALA A 131 7.67 -8.28 18.32
C ALA A 131 6.86 -9.26 17.46
N LYS A 132 5.92 -9.96 18.08
CA LYS A 132 5.04 -10.93 17.40
C LYS A 132 3.79 -10.27 16.83
N ASP A 133 3.36 -9.18 17.45
CA ASP A 133 2.19 -8.41 17.04
C ASP A 133 2.38 -6.91 17.33
N ASP A 134 1.47 -6.09 16.80
CA ASP A 134 1.54 -4.63 16.91
C ASP A 134 1.40 -4.13 18.38
N ASN A 135 0.77 -4.90 19.29
CA ASN A 135 0.65 -4.52 20.70
C ASN A 135 1.97 -4.75 21.46
N GLU A 136 2.61 -5.91 21.24
CA GLU A 136 3.93 -6.20 21.77
C GLU A 136 4.95 -5.18 21.25
N LEU A 137 4.91 -4.88 19.95
CA LEU A 137 5.76 -3.87 19.32
C LEU A 137 5.62 -2.51 19.99
N LEU A 138 4.39 -2.03 20.22
CA LEU A 138 4.15 -0.77 20.91
C LEU A 138 4.76 -0.74 22.31
N ASN A 139 4.59 -1.83 23.08
CA ASN A 139 5.14 -1.94 24.43
C ASN A 139 6.67 -1.92 24.42
N MET A 140 7.29 -2.64 23.47
CA MET A 140 8.74 -2.66 23.29
C MET A 140 9.26 -1.27 22.94
N LEU A 141 8.63 -0.58 21.99
CA LEU A 141 9.02 0.77 21.56
C LEU A 141 8.94 1.77 22.72
N ASN A 142 7.81 1.80 23.44
CA ASN A 142 7.64 2.69 24.59
C ASN A 142 8.66 2.40 25.70
N SER A 143 8.97 1.12 25.94
CA SER A 143 9.96 0.72 26.95
C SER A 143 11.40 1.07 26.55
N ALA A 144 11.76 0.83 25.28
CA ALA A 144 13.12 1.05 24.77
C ALA A 144 13.49 2.53 24.72
N PHE A 145 12.52 3.40 24.44
CA PHE A 145 12.75 4.83 24.19
C PHE A 145 12.15 5.76 25.24
N GLY A 146 11.51 5.21 26.28
CA GLY A 146 10.88 6.02 27.34
C GLY A 146 9.74 6.90 26.83
N THR A 147 9.07 6.49 25.75
CA THR A 147 7.93 7.21 25.16
C THR A 147 6.59 6.72 25.67
N ASN A 148 5.53 7.46 25.35
CA ASN A 148 4.15 7.08 25.67
C ASN A 148 3.25 7.24 24.44
N ILE A 149 3.57 6.50 23.37
CA ILE A 149 2.76 6.44 22.16
C ILE A 149 1.43 5.77 22.52
N SER A 150 0.31 6.37 22.12
CA SER A 150 -1.01 5.80 22.37
C SER A 150 -1.27 4.57 21.49
N ALA A 151 -1.98 3.58 22.03
CA ALA A 151 -2.34 2.38 21.25
C ALA A 151 -3.23 2.69 20.06
N GLU A 152 -4.10 3.70 20.19
CA GLU A 152 -4.98 4.17 19.13
C GLU A 152 -4.17 4.78 17.97
N ASP A 153 -3.27 5.74 18.26
CA ASP A 153 -2.45 6.39 17.24
C ASP A 153 -1.51 5.39 16.56
N PHE A 154 -0.93 4.47 17.34
CA PHE A 154 -0.05 3.43 16.81
C PHE A 154 -0.80 2.47 15.88
N SER A 155 -1.95 1.96 16.33
CA SER A 155 -2.78 1.05 15.51
C SER A 155 -3.26 1.75 14.23
N HIS A 156 -3.64 3.02 14.32
CA HIS A 156 -4.01 3.82 13.15
C HIS A 156 -2.83 3.96 12.17
N LEU A 157 -1.63 4.30 12.67
CA LEU A 157 -0.42 4.40 11.83
C LEU A 157 -0.08 3.07 11.15
N MET A 158 -0.08 1.95 11.90
CA MET A 158 0.20 0.63 11.34
C MET A 158 -0.82 0.24 10.26
N SER A 159 -2.11 0.50 10.52
CA SER A 159 -3.19 0.26 9.57
C SER A 159 -3.01 1.08 8.29
N VAL A 160 -2.68 2.37 8.38
CA VAL A 160 -2.43 3.21 7.20
C VAL A 160 -1.30 2.64 6.34
N ILE A 161 -0.20 2.18 6.95
CA ILE A 161 0.95 1.63 6.23
C ILE A 161 0.58 0.31 5.55
N SER A 162 -0.08 -0.60 6.27
CA SER A 162 -0.57 -1.87 5.71
C SER A 162 -1.56 -1.67 4.57
N ASN A 163 -2.40 -0.64 4.64
CA ASN A 163 -3.39 -0.33 3.59
C ASN A 163 -2.79 0.38 2.36
N THR A 164 -1.52 0.80 2.40
CA THR A 164 -0.89 1.63 1.35
C THR A 164 0.35 0.99 0.73
N VAL A 165 1.07 0.15 1.46
CA VAL A 165 2.27 -0.54 0.97
C VAL A 165 1.90 -1.91 0.41
N ILE A 166 2.44 -2.23 -0.77
CA ILE A 166 2.42 -3.60 -1.29
C ILE A 166 3.67 -4.30 -0.76
N ASP A 167 3.48 -5.28 0.12
CA ASP A 167 4.54 -6.14 0.63
C ASP A 167 4.23 -7.58 0.22
N ILE A 168 4.78 -7.96 -0.92
CA ILE A 168 4.54 -9.25 -1.55
C ILE A 168 5.82 -9.76 -2.17
N ASP A 169 6.11 -11.04 -1.93
CA ASP A 169 7.28 -11.73 -2.48
C ASP A 169 6.86 -12.56 -3.70
N LEU A 170 7.24 -12.06 -4.88
CA LEU A 170 6.88 -12.60 -6.19
C LEU A 170 8.09 -13.32 -6.80
N SER A 171 7.88 -14.36 -7.60
CA SER A 171 8.94 -15.23 -8.12
C SER A 171 9.79 -14.61 -9.25
N ASN A 172 9.68 -13.29 -9.44
CA ASN A 172 10.62 -12.39 -10.14
C ASN A 172 10.96 -12.70 -11.61
N THR A 173 10.22 -13.57 -12.30
CA THR A 173 10.64 -13.99 -13.65
C THR A 173 9.59 -13.91 -14.74
N ASP A 174 8.29 -13.89 -14.42
CA ASP A 174 7.22 -13.52 -15.35
C ASP A 174 5.89 -13.40 -14.60
N LYS A 175 4.91 -12.64 -15.14
CA LYS A 175 3.56 -12.60 -14.56
C LYS A 175 2.94 -14.00 -14.62
N ASN A 176 2.66 -14.59 -13.47
CA ASN A 176 2.24 -15.98 -13.36
C ASN A 176 1.04 -16.17 -12.42
N ASN A 177 0.38 -17.32 -12.55
CA ASN A 177 -0.86 -17.64 -11.84
C ASN A 177 -0.68 -17.74 -10.32
N LEU A 178 0.45 -18.27 -9.84
CA LEU A 178 0.72 -18.44 -8.41
C LEU A 178 0.93 -17.09 -7.73
N ASP A 179 1.65 -16.19 -8.38
CA ASP A 179 1.86 -14.83 -7.91
C ASP A 179 0.58 -13.98 -7.99
N LEU A 180 -0.29 -14.22 -8.97
CA LEU A 180 -1.63 -13.62 -8.99
C LEU A 180 -2.47 -14.08 -7.78
N VAL A 181 -2.34 -15.33 -7.35
CA VAL A 181 -2.99 -15.81 -6.11
C VAL A 181 -2.46 -15.08 -4.89
N LYS A 182 -1.13 -14.97 -4.75
CA LYS A 182 -0.51 -14.19 -3.66
C LYS A 182 -0.98 -12.74 -3.66
N TRP A 183 -1.09 -12.13 -4.84
CA TRP A 183 -1.56 -10.74 -5.00
C TRP A 183 -3.00 -10.57 -4.51
N ALA A 184 -3.90 -11.45 -4.95
CA ALA A 184 -5.29 -11.42 -4.52
C ALA A 184 -5.41 -11.65 -3.01
N GLN A 185 -4.64 -12.61 -2.47
CA GLN A 185 -4.59 -12.90 -1.02
C GLN A 185 -4.10 -11.68 -0.23
N MET A 186 -3.03 -11.02 -0.68
CA MET A 186 -2.50 -9.80 -0.07
C MET A 186 -3.54 -8.66 -0.08
N ALA A 187 -4.26 -8.46 -1.19
CA ALA A 187 -5.31 -7.45 -1.26
C ALA A 187 -6.48 -7.72 -0.29
N TYR A 188 -6.85 -8.99 -0.11
CA TYR A 188 -7.86 -9.41 0.86
C TYR A 188 -7.41 -9.26 2.31
N ASP A 189 -6.16 -9.65 2.61
CA ASP A 189 -5.60 -9.58 3.95
C ASP A 189 -5.45 -8.12 4.40
N ASN A 190 -5.03 -7.24 3.48
CA ASN A 190 -4.92 -5.80 3.71
C ASN A 190 -6.21 -5.02 3.42
N LYS A 191 -7.37 -5.70 3.31
CA LYS A 191 -8.70 -5.08 3.23
C LYS A 191 -8.78 -3.94 2.20
N TRP A 192 -8.32 -4.20 0.98
CA TRP A 192 -8.44 -3.24 -0.12
C TRP A 192 -9.91 -2.90 -0.36
N GLY A 193 -10.17 -1.62 -0.61
CA GLY A 193 -11.51 -1.12 -0.91
C GLY A 193 -11.92 -1.34 -2.36
N TYR A 194 -13.14 -0.94 -2.70
CA TYR A 194 -13.65 -0.96 -4.07
C TYR A 194 -14.07 0.43 -4.51
N VAL A 195 -13.49 0.87 -5.63
CA VAL A 195 -13.97 2.04 -6.40
C VAL A 195 -13.94 1.67 -7.87
N TRP A 196 -15.04 1.95 -8.58
CA TRP A 196 -15.17 1.62 -9.99
C TRP A 196 -14.04 2.26 -10.82
N GLY A 197 -13.34 1.48 -11.64
CA GLY A 197 -12.25 1.95 -12.47
C GLY A 197 -10.90 2.14 -11.76
N SER A 198 -10.78 1.68 -10.52
CA SER A 198 -9.51 1.64 -9.79
C SER A 198 -8.82 0.29 -9.94
N HIS A 199 -7.49 0.26 -9.76
CA HIS A 199 -6.64 -0.87 -10.15
C HIS A 199 -5.61 -1.27 -9.08
N GLY A 200 -5.94 -1.03 -7.81
CA GLY A 200 -5.06 -1.32 -6.67
C GLY A 200 -4.20 -0.16 -6.19
N ASN A 201 -4.27 1.01 -6.83
CA ASN A 201 -3.61 2.23 -6.38
C ASN A 201 -4.26 2.80 -5.10
N VAL A 202 -3.50 3.60 -4.36
CA VAL A 202 -4.04 4.35 -3.22
C VAL A 202 -5.00 5.43 -3.72
N LEU A 203 -6.23 5.42 -3.21
CA LEU A 203 -7.26 6.39 -3.58
C LEU A 203 -6.93 7.75 -2.95
N THR A 204 -6.39 8.65 -3.75
CA THR A 204 -6.21 10.06 -3.38
C THR A 204 -7.45 10.88 -3.72
N ALA A 205 -7.58 12.08 -3.16
CA ALA A 205 -8.67 12.98 -3.52
C ALA A 205 -8.66 13.38 -5.02
N ASN A 206 -7.47 13.46 -5.62
CA ASN A 206 -7.33 13.74 -7.05
C ASN A 206 -7.73 12.54 -7.90
N GLU A 207 -7.35 11.34 -7.48
CA GLU A 207 -7.74 10.11 -8.17
C GLU A 207 -9.27 9.90 -8.08
N LEU A 208 -9.88 10.16 -6.92
CA LEU A 208 -11.33 10.11 -6.77
C LEU A 208 -12.04 11.06 -7.76
N LYS A 209 -11.59 12.32 -7.85
CA LYS A 209 -12.12 13.28 -8.83
C LYS A 209 -11.96 12.81 -10.27
N ARG A 210 -10.82 12.18 -10.60
CA ARG A 210 -10.59 11.59 -11.93
C ARG A 210 -11.61 10.49 -12.20
N LEU A 211 -11.81 9.59 -11.24
CA LEU A 211 -12.76 8.47 -11.33
C LEU A 211 -14.21 8.96 -11.45
N GLU A 212 -14.61 9.97 -10.67
CA GLU A 212 -15.93 10.62 -10.79
C GLU A 212 -16.15 11.18 -12.19
N LYS A 213 -15.17 11.90 -12.74
CA LYS A 213 -15.25 12.46 -14.10
C LYS A 213 -15.35 11.38 -15.18
N THR A 214 -14.62 10.27 -15.01
CA THR A 214 -14.56 9.21 -16.02
C THR A 214 -15.76 8.25 -15.96
N PHE A 215 -16.22 7.90 -14.76
CA PHE A 215 -17.21 6.83 -14.55
C PHE A 215 -18.57 7.32 -14.04
N GLY A 216 -18.73 8.62 -13.76
CA GLY A 216 -20.02 9.24 -13.44
C GLY A 216 -20.71 8.58 -12.24
N SER A 217 -21.99 8.24 -12.42
CA SER A 217 -22.87 7.69 -11.37
C SER A 217 -22.35 6.39 -10.75
N HIS A 218 -21.50 5.63 -11.44
CA HIS A 218 -20.85 4.45 -10.83
C HIS A 218 -19.96 4.79 -9.63
N VAL A 219 -19.49 6.05 -9.54
CA VAL A 219 -18.67 6.58 -8.44
C VAL A 219 -19.42 7.65 -7.65
N THR A 220 -20.04 8.63 -8.32
CA THR A 220 -20.65 9.80 -7.65
C THR A 220 -21.81 9.42 -6.74
N ASP A 221 -22.61 8.40 -7.08
CA ASP A 221 -23.75 7.97 -6.26
C ASP A 221 -23.32 7.39 -4.90
N LYS A 222 -22.03 7.05 -4.75
CA LYS A 222 -21.45 6.46 -3.54
C LYS A 222 -20.30 7.29 -2.97
N GLU A 223 -20.12 8.52 -3.44
CA GLU A 223 -19.00 9.40 -3.11
C GLU A 223 -18.80 9.57 -1.61
N GLU A 224 -19.89 9.80 -0.86
CA GLU A 224 -19.84 9.97 0.60
C GLU A 224 -19.26 8.74 1.30
N TYR A 225 -19.71 7.54 0.90
CA TYR A 225 -19.20 6.29 1.44
C TYR A 225 -17.73 6.09 1.06
N ILE A 226 -17.39 6.32 -0.22
CA ILE A 226 -16.01 6.17 -0.72
C ILE A 226 -15.04 7.09 0.04
N LYS A 227 -15.43 8.36 0.25
CA LYS A 227 -14.61 9.33 1.00
C LYS A 227 -14.39 8.92 2.45
N SER A 228 -15.43 8.41 3.10
CA SER A 228 -15.35 8.03 4.52
C SER A 228 -14.64 6.69 4.77
N HIS A 229 -14.65 5.76 3.80
CA HIS A 229 -14.15 4.40 4.01
C HIS A 229 -12.86 4.09 3.25
N TRP A 230 -12.67 4.67 2.06
CA TRP A 230 -11.62 4.24 1.12
C TRP A 230 -10.56 5.29 0.80
N LEU A 231 -10.79 6.56 1.12
CA LEU A 231 -9.80 7.60 0.89
C LEU A 231 -8.50 7.31 1.66
N GLY A 232 -7.36 7.37 0.99
CA GLY A 232 -6.05 7.02 1.56
C GLY A 232 -5.76 5.52 1.65
N ARG A 233 -6.63 4.65 1.11
CA ARG A 233 -6.44 3.20 1.06
C ARG A 233 -6.32 2.72 -0.38
N ARG A 234 -5.73 1.55 -0.59
CA ARG A 234 -5.75 0.91 -1.90
C ARG A 234 -7.16 0.46 -2.28
N THR A 235 -7.55 0.77 -3.51
CA THR A 235 -8.87 0.41 -4.03
C THR A 235 -8.74 -0.24 -5.39
N SER A 236 -9.59 -1.23 -5.66
CA SER A 236 -9.68 -1.88 -6.95
C SER A 236 -11.12 -2.16 -7.33
N ASP A 237 -11.45 -2.09 -8.62
CA ASP A 237 -12.61 -2.82 -9.14
C ASP A 237 -12.26 -4.29 -9.43
N CYS A 238 -13.24 -5.07 -9.89
CA CYS A 238 -13.11 -6.52 -10.02
C CYS A 238 -11.99 -6.93 -11.00
N VAL A 239 -12.02 -6.43 -12.23
CA VAL A 239 -10.99 -6.70 -13.24
C VAL A 239 -9.70 -5.93 -12.92
N GLY A 240 -9.81 -4.77 -12.29
CA GLY A 240 -8.70 -3.97 -11.82
C GLY A 240 -7.84 -4.66 -10.78
N LEU A 241 -8.38 -5.66 -10.06
CA LEU A 241 -7.59 -6.44 -9.10
C LEU A 241 -6.57 -7.29 -9.85
N ILE A 242 -6.99 -7.88 -10.97
CA ILE A 242 -6.14 -8.67 -11.88
C ILE A 242 -5.21 -7.75 -12.67
N LYS A 243 -5.74 -6.63 -13.21
CA LYS A 243 -4.92 -5.66 -13.94
C LYS A 243 -3.86 -5.01 -13.06
N GLY A 244 -4.18 -4.75 -11.80
CA GLY A 244 -3.24 -4.23 -10.81
C GLY A 244 -2.00 -5.12 -10.68
N TYR A 245 -2.19 -6.45 -10.61
CA TYR A 245 -1.07 -7.39 -10.63
C TYR A 245 -0.30 -7.34 -11.95
N GLY A 246 -1.01 -7.41 -13.07
CA GLY A 246 -0.38 -7.37 -14.39
C GLY A 246 0.44 -6.11 -14.63
N TRP A 247 0.01 -4.97 -14.10
CA TRP A 247 0.68 -3.67 -14.21
C TRP A 247 1.68 -3.36 -13.10
N TYR A 248 1.74 -4.21 -12.07
CA TYR A 248 2.68 -4.05 -10.97
C TYR A 248 4.11 -4.30 -11.45
N ASP A 249 5.01 -3.38 -11.12
CA ASP A 249 6.44 -3.47 -11.40
C ASP A 249 7.15 -3.73 -10.07
N GLU A 250 7.75 -4.92 -9.92
CA GLU A 250 8.34 -5.38 -8.67
C GLU A 250 9.56 -4.56 -8.24
N THR A 251 10.32 -4.05 -9.22
CA THR A 251 11.51 -3.22 -8.96
C THR A 251 11.10 -1.90 -8.31
N SER A 252 9.97 -1.36 -8.74
CA SER A 252 9.44 -0.09 -8.26
C SER A 252 8.42 -0.21 -7.15
N GLY A 253 7.73 -1.34 -7.03
CA GLY A 253 6.58 -1.45 -6.15
C GLY A 253 5.39 -0.55 -6.58
N ILE A 254 5.32 -0.16 -7.85
CA ILE A 254 4.24 0.67 -8.39
C ILE A 254 3.42 -0.11 -9.40
N ILE A 255 2.12 0.17 -9.46
CA ILE A 255 1.23 -0.25 -10.53
C ILE A 255 1.32 0.78 -11.67
N LYS A 256 2.08 0.46 -12.72
CA LYS A 256 2.27 1.32 -13.89
C LYS A 256 1.20 1.00 -14.93
N TYR A 257 0.24 1.90 -15.11
CA TYR A 257 -0.90 1.68 -15.99
C TYR A 257 -0.48 1.24 -17.41
N GLY A 258 -1.05 0.13 -17.89
CA GLY A 258 -0.86 -0.35 -19.26
C GLY A 258 0.51 -0.98 -19.57
N THR A 259 1.28 -1.39 -18.56
CA THR A 259 2.57 -2.08 -18.75
C THR A 259 2.42 -3.59 -18.86
N ASN A 260 3.53 -4.29 -19.13
CA ASN A 260 3.63 -5.75 -19.19
C ASN A 260 2.63 -6.39 -20.17
N GLU A 261 2.36 -5.68 -21.27
CA GLU A 261 1.46 -6.08 -22.36
C GLU A 261 -0.01 -6.27 -21.97
N MET A 262 -0.35 -6.15 -20.68
CA MET A 262 -1.70 -6.32 -20.18
C MET A 262 -2.56 -5.12 -20.60
N LYS A 263 -3.52 -5.37 -21.48
CA LYS A 263 -4.41 -4.32 -21.99
C LYS A 263 -5.41 -3.87 -20.93
N ASP A 264 -5.79 -2.60 -20.99
CA ASP A 264 -6.90 -2.08 -20.21
C ASP A 264 -8.23 -2.55 -20.82
N VAL A 265 -8.85 -3.54 -20.16
CA VAL A 265 -10.13 -4.13 -20.58
C VAL A 265 -11.10 -4.22 -19.39
N THR A 266 -12.38 -4.34 -19.70
CA THR A 266 -13.43 -4.67 -18.73
C THR A 266 -13.37 -6.15 -18.35
N ALA A 267 -14.13 -6.58 -17.33
CA ALA A 267 -14.28 -8.01 -17.01
C ALA A 267 -14.72 -8.83 -18.24
N ASP A 268 -15.69 -8.33 -19.00
CA ASP A 268 -16.18 -8.96 -20.23
C ASP A 268 -15.12 -8.93 -21.34
N GLY A 269 -14.37 -7.84 -21.44
CA GLY A 269 -13.24 -7.73 -22.37
C GLY A 269 -12.14 -8.75 -22.07
N MET A 270 -11.82 -8.95 -20.78
CA MET A 270 -10.87 -9.97 -20.31
C MET A 270 -11.37 -11.37 -20.68
N PHE A 271 -12.64 -11.68 -20.40
CA PHE A 271 -13.27 -12.94 -20.80
C PHE A 271 -13.23 -13.16 -22.31
N ASN A 272 -13.56 -12.15 -23.10
CA ASN A 272 -13.56 -12.23 -24.56
C ASN A 272 -12.16 -12.45 -25.15
N ALA A 273 -11.14 -11.82 -24.56
CA ALA A 273 -9.75 -11.96 -24.99
C ALA A 273 -9.11 -13.31 -24.62
N ALA A 274 -9.63 -14.01 -23.61
CA ALA A 274 -9.10 -15.32 -23.21
C ALA A 274 -9.29 -16.39 -24.29
N VAL A 275 -8.18 -17.09 -24.58
CA VAL A 275 -8.12 -18.22 -25.51
C VAL A 275 -8.63 -19.49 -24.84
N GLU A 276 -8.16 -19.79 -23.64
CA GLU A 276 -8.62 -20.92 -22.83
C GLU A 276 -9.67 -20.44 -21.82
N LYS A 277 -10.90 -20.92 -22.00
CA LYS A 277 -12.06 -20.61 -21.15
C LYS A 277 -13.15 -21.67 -21.35
N GLY A 278 -14.06 -21.77 -20.39
CA GLY A 278 -15.17 -22.73 -20.48
C GLY A 278 -16.26 -22.49 -19.43
N PRO A 279 -17.36 -23.27 -19.49
CA PRO A 279 -18.40 -23.24 -18.47
C PRO A 279 -17.81 -23.56 -17.08
N ILE A 280 -18.34 -22.95 -16.02
CA ILE A 280 -17.83 -23.13 -14.65
C ILE A 280 -17.83 -24.61 -14.21
N SER A 281 -18.74 -25.42 -14.75
CA SER A 281 -18.85 -26.85 -14.49
C SER A 281 -17.67 -27.68 -15.00
N THR A 282 -16.85 -27.12 -15.90
CA THR A 282 -15.65 -27.77 -16.44
C THR A 282 -14.36 -27.08 -15.96
N MET A 283 -14.44 -26.24 -14.93
CA MET A 283 -13.29 -25.50 -14.43
C MET A 283 -12.22 -26.47 -13.91
N PRO A 284 -10.97 -26.36 -14.38
CA PRO A 284 -9.87 -27.13 -13.81
C PRO A 284 -9.48 -26.57 -12.44
N ASP A 285 -8.97 -27.43 -11.55
CA ASP A 285 -8.52 -27.03 -10.22
C ASP A 285 -7.11 -26.44 -10.28
N ILE A 286 -6.98 -25.27 -10.89
CA ILE A 286 -5.70 -24.56 -11.07
C ILE A 286 -5.81 -23.19 -10.40
N PRO A 287 -5.12 -22.96 -9.27
CA PRO A 287 -5.05 -21.65 -8.64
C PRO A 287 -4.55 -20.56 -9.62
N GLY A 288 -5.17 -19.38 -9.55
CA GLY A 288 -4.88 -18.24 -10.42
C GLY A 288 -5.67 -18.21 -11.73
N ILE A 289 -6.54 -19.19 -11.99
CA ILE A 289 -7.58 -19.05 -13.01
C ILE A 289 -8.59 -17.98 -12.56
N ALA A 290 -9.11 -17.22 -13.52
CA ALA A 290 -10.18 -16.30 -13.24
C ALA A 290 -11.54 -16.97 -13.42
N VAL A 291 -12.48 -16.65 -12.54
CA VAL A 291 -13.90 -17.02 -12.64
C VAL A 291 -14.70 -15.79 -13.02
N TRP A 292 -15.73 -15.98 -13.84
CA TRP A 292 -16.44 -14.88 -14.47
C TRP A 292 -17.93 -15.15 -14.62
N HIS A 293 -18.71 -14.09 -14.54
CA HIS A 293 -20.04 -13.97 -15.12
C HIS A 293 -20.15 -12.58 -15.75
N GLN A 294 -21.19 -12.34 -16.56
CA GLN A 294 -21.32 -11.06 -17.25
C GLN A 294 -21.19 -9.88 -16.26
N GLY A 295 -20.26 -8.98 -16.55
CA GLY A 295 -19.94 -7.78 -15.78
C GLY A 295 -18.98 -7.98 -14.60
N HIS A 296 -18.56 -9.20 -14.25
CA HIS A 296 -17.79 -9.44 -13.02
C HIS A 296 -16.76 -10.57 -13.14
N ILE A 297 -15.64 -10.42 -12.44
CA ILE A 297 -14.52 -11.38 -12.49
C ILE A 297 -13.85 -11.51 -11.11
N GLY A 298 -13.31 -12.70 -10.81
CA GLY A 298 -12.58 -12.99 -9.59
C GLY A 298 -11.43 -13.96 -9.84
N VAL A 299 -10.51 -14.08 -8.88
CA VAL A 299 -9.35 -14.98 -8.93
C VAL A 299 -9.64 -16.21 -8.07
N TYR A 300 -9.65 -17.39 -8.68
CA TYR A 300 -9.70 -18.66 -7.95
C TYR A 300 -8.36 -18.90 -7.25
N ILE A 301 -8.39 -19.14 -5.94
CA ILE A 301 -7.17 -19.27 -5.10
C ILE A 301 -6.92 -20.71 -4.63
N GLY A 302 -7.59 -21.69 -5.24
CA GLY A 302 -7.57 -23.08 -4.81
C GLY A 302 -8.59 -23.39 -3.71
N ASN A 303 -8.75 -24.68 -3.40
CA ASN A 303 -9.59 -25.18 -2.30
C ASN A 303 -11.05 -24.68 -2.34
N GLY A 304 -11.61 -24.43 -3.53
CA GLY A 304 -12.99 -23.97 -3.68
C GLY A 304 -13.23 -22.50 -3.30
N TYR A 305 -12.18 -21.68 -3.18
CA TYR A 305 -12.30 -20.26 -2.83
C TYR A 305 -11.91 -19.31 -3.94
N VAL A 306 -12.56 -18.15 -3.96
CA VAL A 306 -12.33 -17.06 -4.90
C VAL A 306 -12.10 -15.77 -4.12
N ILE A 307 -11.13 -14.96 -4.56
CA ILE A 307 -10.96 -13.59 -4.11
C ILE A 307 -11.37 -12.64 -5.24
N HIS A 308 -12.21 -11.66 -4.92
CA HIS A 308 -12.64 -10.65 -5.89
C HIS A 308 -12.98 -9.33 -5.21
N ALA A 309 -12.81 -8.22 -5.92
CA ALA A 309 -13.31 -6.92 -5.49
C ALA A 309 -14.83 -6.88 -5.78
N ALA A 310 -15.65 -7.06 -4.76
CA ALA A 310 -17.08 -7.37 -4.92
C ALA A 310 -17.93 -6.15 -5.23
N ASN A 311 -17.88 -5.14 -4.37
CA ASN A 311 -18.67 -3.93 -4.50
C ASN A 311 -18.12 -2.85 -3.56
N THR A 312 -18.61 -1.62 -3.73
CA THR A 312 -18.18 -0.42 -2.98
C THR A 312 -18.26 -0.57 -1.46
N TYR A 313 -19.18 -1.36 -0.91
CA TYR A 313 -19.38 -1.49 0.53
C TYR A 313 -18.46 -2.55 1.16
N ASP A 314 -18.18 -3.63 0.43
CA ASP A 314 -17.42 -4.77 0.96
C ASP A 314 -15.93 -4.74 0.57
N GLY A 315 -15.57 -4.07 -0.52
CA GLY A 315 -14.19 -4.06 -1.01
C GLY A 315 -13.76 -5.41 -1.62
N VAL A 316 -12.52 -5.80 -1.37
CA VAL A 316 -11.97 -7.11 -1.73
C VAL A 316 -12.35 -8.16 -0.69
N ILE A 317 -13.05 -9.20 -1.13
CA ILE A 317 -13.55 -10.27 -0.27
C ILE A 317 -13.09 -11.65 -0.76
N LYS A 318 -13.17 -12.63 0.15
CA LYS A 318 -12.96 -14.05 -0.12
C LYS A 318 -14.29 -14.79 0.03
N THR A 319 -14.70 -15.52 -0.99
CA THR A 319 -15.97 -16.25 -1.03
C THR A 319 -15.76 -17.69 -1.50
N PRO A 320 -16.63 -18.64 -1.09
CA PRO A 320 -16.72 -19.92 -1.78
C PRO A 320 -17.06 -19.71 -3.26
N ILE A 321 -16.51 -20.53 -4.15
CA ILE A 321 -16.80 -20.47 -5.59
C ILE A 321 -18.30 -20.62 -5.89
N THR A 322 -19.08 -21.25 -5.01
CA THR A 322 -20.52 -21.42 -5.18
C THR A 322 -21.34 -20.17 -4.85
N SER A 323 -20.76 -19.14 -4.23
CA SER A 323 -21.51 -18.02 -3.63
C SER A 323 -21.79 -16.84 -4.55
N SER A 324 -21.04 -16.68 -5.65
CA SER A 324 -21.09 -15.46 -6.47
C SER A 324 -21.66 -15.68 -7.87
N GLY A 325 -22.31 -16.82 -8.12
CA GLY A 325 -23.01 -17.07 -9.39
C GLY A 325 -22.09 -17.14 -10.63
N TRP A 326 -20.83 -17.56 -10.46
CA TRP A 326 -19.90 -17.72 -11.57
C TRP A 326 -20.47 -18.66 -12.63
N THR A 327 -20.33 -18.29 -13.89
CA THR A 327 -20.88 -19.06 -15.03
C THR A 327 -19.78 -19.66 -15.89
N HIS A 328 -18.61 -19.05 -15.91
CA HIS A 328 -17.47 -19.47 -16.71
C HIS A 328 -16.15 -19.30 -15.95
N TRP A 329 -15.12 -19.96 -16.44
CA TRP A 329 -13.72 -19.75 -16.06
C TRP A 329 -12.91 -19.33 -17.27
N LEU A 330 -11.75 -18.70 -17.04
CA LEU A 330 -10.79 -18.33 -18.06
C LEU A 330 -9.35 -18.34 -17.54
N LYS A 331 -8.39 -18.68 -18.40
CA LYS A 331 -6.99 -18.29 -18.21
C LYS A 331 -6.80 -16.84 -18.66
N VAL A 332 -6.24 -16.01 -17.79
CA VAL A 332 -6.00 -14.59 -18.09
C VAL A 332 -4.90 -14.49 -19.18
N PRO A 333 -5.14 -13.80 -20.32
CA PRO A 333 -4.24 -13.84 -21.49
C PRO A 333 -2.78 -13.46 -21.26
N TYR A 334 -2.49 -12.67 -20.22
CA TYR A 334 -1.18 -12.08 -19.95
C TYR A 334 -0.46 -12.75 -18.77
N ILE A 335 -1.03 -13.87 -18.30
CA ILE A 335 -0.56 -14.61 -17.14
C ILE A 335 -0.06 -15.96 -17.63
N ASN A 336 1.18 -16.29 -17.26
CA ASN A 336 1.75 -17.59 -17.46
C ASN A 336 1.18 -18.56 -16.42
N TYR A 337 0.67 -19.70 -16.90
CA TYR A 337 0.14 -20.75 -16.04
C TYR A 337 1.21 -21.82 -15.86
N ILE A 338 1.79 -21.87 -14.66
CA ILE A 338 2.79 -22.86 -14.28
C ILE A 338 2.02 -24.10 -13.83
N GLU A 339 2.32 -25.24 -14.45
CA GLU A 339 1.83 -26.53 -14.00
C GLU A 339 2.71 -27.00 -12.84
N GLU A 340 2.14 -27.18 -11.64
CA GLU A 340 2.81 -27.94 -10.59
C GLU A 340 2.97 -29.36 -11.11
N THR A 341 4.18 -29.71 -11.54
CA THR A 341 4.53 -31.10 -11.81
C THR A 341 4.76 -31.77 -10.47
N GLU A 342 4.24 -33.00 -10.29
CA GLU A 342 4.30 -33.79 -9.05
C GLU A 342 5.71 -34.02 -8.46
N ALA A 343 6.77 -33.53 -9.11
CA ALA A 343 8.16 -33.64 -8.69
C ALA A 343 8.52 -32.87 -7.41
N ASP A 344 7.74 -31.85 -7.01
CA ASP A 344 8.04 -31.03 -5.83
C ASP A 344 7.32 -31.49 -4.55
N SER A 345 6.68 -32.67 -4.58
CA SER A 345 5.90 -33.21 -3.46
C SER A 345 6.54 -34.42 -2.74
N ASN A 346 7.81 -34.73 -3.00
CA ASN A 346 8.54 -35.85 -2.36
C ASN A 346 9.62 -35.41 -1.37
#